data_AF-A0A1I3ATM6-F1
#
_entry.id   AF-A0A1I3ATM6-F1
#
_cell.length_a   1.000
_cell.length_b   1.000
_cell.length_c   1.000
_cell.angle_alpha   90.00
_cell.angle_beta   90.00
_cell.angle_gamma   90.00
#
_symmetry.space_group_name_H-M   'P 1'
#
loop_
_entity.id
_entity.type
_entity.pdbx_description
1 polymer ?
#
loop_
_entity_poly.entity_id
_entity_poly.type
_entity_poly.pdbx_seq_one_letter_code
_entity_poly.pdbx_strand_id
1 'polypeptide(L)'
;MQRWISIAVCLFVALLLFAVIAPATRQARESAGRSQVKNNLKQLGLALHNYHDVFDCFPPGATVDDSGRAHHGWFTFLLPYQASSPLYSWIDFDYPWEHPVNRDLFCRPYFYGELNPGTSWNGTKEGFAVNHYAANPRLLHRNSSVSISDITSGTSHSWAIGEAGGNFVPWAYPFNWREFDGTVGENSDGFGLAKRNGTHMLIADGRVKFFSENISPHVAKELSRCGTPIDPALTAKPDRPFELIQRSNWGRLLKLDHNSESNFSPMVLEITTNPDGMDVAARFCWFDKHTTRRALKLTDIETLVTKCPNVRAVIGPIELDEANSRLLSQLRHLEVLRVIGVEDSEPVLLNIKSFPHLRMLVVGKSETEKLDALRAQLPGIEILTSREWF
;
A
#
# COMPACT_ATOMS: atom_id res chain seq x y z
N MET A 1 -31.38 -35.29 -36.68
CA MET A 1 -29.95 -35.13 -37.02
C MET A 1 -29.55 -33.66 -37.28
N GLN A 2 -30.29 -32.91 -38.10
CA GLN A 2 -29.93 -31.55 -38.53
C GLN A 2 -29.81 -30.48 -37.40
N ARG A 3 -30.57 -30.63 -36.30
CA ARG A 3 -30.48 -29.74 -35.11
C ARG A 3 -29.16 -29.88 -34.36
N TRP A 4 -28.60 -31.09 -34.28
CA TRP A 4 -27.34 -31.35 -33.57
C TRP A 4 -26.12 -30.83 -34.34
N ILE A 5 -26.16 -30.91 -35.67
CA ILE A 5 -25.10 -30.38 -36.54
C ILE A 5 -24.96 -28.87 -36.35
N SER A 6 -26.08 -28.14 -36.34
CA SER A 6 -26.07 -26.68 -36.18
C SER A 6 -25.48 -26.25 -34.83
N ILE A 7 -25.84 -26.96 -33.75
CA ILE A 7 -25.28 -26.70 -32.41
C ILE A 7 -23.78 -27.01 -32.37
N ALA A 8 -23.34 -28.12 -32.96
CA ALA A 8 -21.93 -28.49 -33.00
C ALA A 8 -21.07 -27.48 -33.77
N VAL A 9 -21.57 -26.97 -34.91
CA VAL A 9 -20.89 -25.93 -35.70
C VAL A 9 -20.79 -24.62 -34.91
N CYS A 10 -21.87 -24.19 -34.25
CA CYS A 10 -21.84 -22.98 -33.42
C CYS A 10 -20.83 -23.09 -32.26
N LEU A 11 -20.79 -24.23 -31.57
CA LEU A 11 -19.82 -24.47 -30.50
C LEU A 11 -18.38 -24.49 -31.02
N PHE A 12 -18.14 -25.11 -32.18
CA PHE A 12 -16.83 -25.13 -32.80
C PHE A 12 -16.33 -23.72 -33.16
N VAL A 13 -17.19 -22.89 -33.76
CA VAL A 13 -16.85 -21.49 -34.07
C VAL A 13 -16.58 -20.69 -32.79
N ALA A 14 -17.40 -20.86 -31.74
CA ALA A 14 -17.18 -20.18 -30.46
C ALA A 14 -15.82 -20.54 -29.84
N LEU A 15 -15.46 -21.82 -29.82
CA LEU A 15 -14.16 -22.29 -29.31
C LEU A 15 -12.98 -21.72 -30.11
N LEU A 16 -13.09 -21.66 -31.45
CA LEU A 16 -12.10 -21.02 -32.31
C LEU A 16 -11.93 -19.52 -32.00
N LEU A 17 -13.04 -18.80 -31.83
CA LEU A 17 -13.01 -17.39 -31.44
C LEU A 17 -12.35 -17.20 -30.07
N PHE A 18 -12.70 -18.01 -29.07
CA PHE A 18 -12.06 -17.97 -27.76
C PHE A 18 -10.56 -18.25 -27.83
N ALA A 19 -10.13 -19.22 -28.65
CA ALA A 19 -8.72 -19.57 -28.83
C ALA A 19 -7.90 -18.41 -29.40
N VAL A 20 -8.49 -17.58 -30.28
CA VAL A 20 -7.82 -16.40 -30.85
C VAL A 20 -7.85 -15.20 -29.90
N ILE A 21 -8.96 -14.98 -29.18
CA ILE A 21 -9.15 -13.81 -28.30
C ILE A 21 -8.33 -13.94 -27.00
N ALA A 22 -8.23 -15.15 -26.44
CA ALA A 22 -7.52 -15.37 -25.17
C ALA A 22 -6.05 -14.91 -25.16
N PRO A 23 -5.18 -15.25 -26.14
CA PRO A 23 -3.79 -14.75 -26.16
C PRO A 23 -3.72 -13.24 -26.41
N ALA A 24 -4.58 -12.69 -27.27
CA ALA A 24 -4.63 -11.26 -27.56
C ALA A 24 -4.98 -10.42 -26.32
N THR A 25 -5.94 -10.88 -25.50
CA THR A 25 -6.30 -10.19 -24.25
C THR A 25 -5.18 -10.21 -23.21
N ARG A 26 -4.33 -11.24 -23.18
CA ARG A 26 -3.16 -11.29 -22.28
C ARG A 26 -2.08 -10.30 -22.71
N GLN A 27 -1.75 -10.28 -24.00
CA GLN A 27 -0.80 -9.32 -24.55
C GLN A 27 -1.24 -7.87 -24.34
N ALA A 28 -2.54 -7.59 -24.50
CA ALA A 28 -3.10 -6.27 -24.23
C ALA A 28 -2.98 -5.88 -22.75
N ARG A 29 -3.21 -6.81 -21.81
CA ARG A 29 -3.04 -6.56 -20.36
C ARG A 29 -1.59 -6.29 -19.99
N GLU A 30 -0.65 -7.04 -20.54
CA GLU A 30 0.78 -6.83 -20.31
C GLU A 30 1.26 -5.48 -20.86
N SER A 31 0.80 -5.10 -22.05
CA SER A 31 1.07 -3.79 -22.66
C SER A 31 0.46 -2.63 -21.85
N ALA A 32 -0.78 -2.78 -21.38
CA ALA A 32 -1.42 -1.82 -20.47
C ALA A 32 -0.63 -1.69 -19.16
N GLY A 33 -0.15 -2.81 -18.61
CA GLY A 33 0.65 -2.81 -17.38
C GLY A 33 2.01 -2.10 -17.54
N ARG A 34 2.65 -2.21 -18.70
CA ARG A 34 3.87 -1.45 -19.02
C ARG A 34 3.58 0.04 -19.18
N SER A 35 2.47 0.38 -19.82
CA SER A 35 2.03 1.77 -20.00
C SER A 35 1.72 2.44 -18.66
N GLN A 36 1.11 1.70 -17.72
CA GLN A 36 0.86 2.18 -16.36
C GLN A 36 2.17 2.43 -15.61
N VAL A 37 3.12 1.49 -15.60
CA VAL A 37 4.43 1.72 -14.95
C VAL A 37 5.16 2.93 -15.52
N LYS A 38 5.13 3.09 -16.85
CA LYS A 38 5.69 4.28 -17.50
C LYS A 38 5.00 5.56 -17.01
N ASN A 39 3.68 5.56 -16.86
CA ASN A 39 2.93 6.70 -16.34
C ASN A 39 3.26 6.99 -14.87
N ASN A 40 3.41 5.96 -14.04
CA ASN A 40 3.78 6.10 -12.62
C ASN A 40 5.16 6.75 -12.48
N LEU A 41 6.14 6.28 -13.25
CA LEU A 41 7.48 6.91 -13.31
C LEU A 41 7.43 8.34 -13.85
N LYS A 42 6.50 8.65 -14.77
CA LYS A 42 6.27 10.03 -15.23
C LYS A 42 5.69 10.93 -14.14
N GLN A 43 4.76 10.43 -13.33
CA GLN A 43 4.22 11.15 -12.17
C GLN A 43 5.29 11.38 -11.11
N LEU A 44 6.10 10.37 -10.82
CA LEU A 44 7.27 10.48 -9.94
C LEU A 44 8.29 11.49 -10.47
N GLY A 45 8.56 11.48 -11.78
CA GLY A 45 9.45 12.45 -12.42
C GLY A 45 8.94 13.88 -12.32
N LEU A 46 7.65 14.10 -12.55
CA LEU A 46 7.03 15.41 -12.36
C LEU A 46 7.16 15.88 -10.90
N ALA A 47 6.87 15.00 -9.95
CA ALA A 47 7.00 15.31 -8.53
C ALA A 47 8.46 15.63 -8.14
N LEU A 48 9.42 14.87 -8.67
CA LEU A 48 10.85 15.07 -8.44
C LEU A 48 11.34 16.41 -8.96
N HIS A 49 10.91 16.81 -10.18
CA HIS A 49 11.24 18.12 -10.73
C HIS A 49 10.54 19.26 -10.01
N ASN A 50 9.26 19.11 -9.62
CA ASN A 50 8.57 20.13 -8.82
C ASN A 50 9.25 20.34 -7.45
N TYR A 51 9.76 19.27 -6.82
CA TYR A 51 10.56 19.39 -5.60
C TYR A 51 11.86 20.17 -5.89
N HIS A 52 12.57 19.81 -6.97
CA HIS A 52 13.80 20.48 -7.39
C HIS A 52 13.58 21.98 -7.67
N ASP A 53 12.49 22.34 -8.34
CA ASP A 53 12.14 23.74 -8.64
C ASP A 53 11.90 24.60 -7.38
N VAL A 54 11.49 23.98 -6.26
CA VAL A 54 11.21 24.67 -4.99
C VAL A 54 12.43 24.73 -4.07
N PHE A 55 13.26 23.68 -4.06
CA PHE A 55 14.36 23.52 -3.10
C PHE A 55 15.76 23.58 -3.73
N ASP A 56 15.86 23.77 -5.06
CA ASP A 56 17.09 23.74 -5.86
C ASP A 56 17.90 22.42 -5.79
N CYS A 57 17.35 21.39 -5.15
CA CYS A 57 17.96 20.08 -5.00
C CYS A 57 16.90 18.96 -5.07
N PHE A 58 17.32 17.74 -5.38
CA PHE A 58 16.49 16.56 -5.25
C PHE A 58 16.25 16.23 -3.77
N PRO A 59 15.13 15.57 -3.43
CA PRO A 59 14.84 15.22 -2.04
C PRO A 59 15.92 14.27 -1.50
N PRO A 60 16.18 14.32 -0.18
CA PRO A 60 17.06 13.37 0.46
C PRO A 60 16.54 11.94 0.27
N GLY A 61 17.45 10.99 0.01
CA GLY A 61 17.13 9.56 -0.02
C GLY A 61 16.51 9.09 1.30
N ALA A 62 17.13 9.50 2.40
CA ALA A 62 16.67 9.32 3.78
C ALA A 62 17.01 10.57 4.59
N THR A 63 16.17 10.90 5.56
CA THR A 63 16.53 11.82 6.65
C THR A 63 16.99 11.01 7.86
N VAL A 64 18.19 11.31 8.34
CA VAL A 64 18.81 10.67 9.51
C VAL A 64 19.37 11.76 10.41
N ASP A 65 18.95 11.79 11.67
CA ASP A 65 19.43 12.79 12.63
C ASP A 65 20.84 12.49 13.14
N ASP A 66 21.41 13.42 13.91
CA ASP A 66 22.75 13.30 14.49
C ASP A 66 22.91 12.10 15.44
N SER A 67 21.80 11.54 15.95
CA SER A 67 21.79 10.32 16.77
C SER A 67 21.82 9.04 15.93
N GLY A 68 21.81 9.17 14.59
CA GLY A 68 21.76 8.06 13.65
C GLY A 68 20.35 7.49 13.44
N ARG A 69 19.32 8.16 13.95
CA ARG A 69 17.93 7.69 13.85
C ARG A 69 17.34 8.10 12.51
N ALA A 70 16.82 7.12 11.77
CA ALA A 70 16.22 7.34 10.46
C ALA A 70 14.75 7.76 10.59
N HIS A 71 14.39 8.85 9.92
CA HIS A 71 13.06 9.46 9.99
C HIS A 71 12.21 9.05 8.79
N HIS A 72 12.46 9.62 7.61
CA HIS A 72 11.63 9.40 6.41
C HIS A 72 12.47 9.19 5.15
N GLY A 73 11.90 8.47 4.17
CA GLY A 73 12.51 8.25 2.85
C GLY A 73 12.09 9.25 1.80
N TRP A 74 12.81 9.26 0.67
CA TRP A 74 12.60 10.17 -0.46
C TRP A 74 11.14 10.28 -0.91
N PHE A 75 10.42 9.17 -0.92
CA PHE A 75 9.04 9.13 -1.39
C PHE A 75 8.11 9.99 -0.51
N THR A 76 8.37 10.05 0.80
CA THR A 76 7.63 10.92 1.72
C THR A 76 7.70 12.39 1.32
N PHE A 77 8.86 12.84 0.84
CA PHE A 77 9.08 14.24 0.43
C PHE A 77 8.45 14.58 -0.91
N LEU A 78 8.11 13.59 -1.72
CA LEU A 78 7.43 13.78 -3.00
C LEU A 78 5.91 13.90 -2.86
N LEU A 79 5.33 13.49 -1.74
CA LEU A 79 3.87 13.49 -1.52
C LEU A 79 3.17 14.82 -1.85
N PRO A 80 3.68 16.02 -1.48
CA PRO A 80 3.02 17.29 -1.84
C PRO A 80 2.95 17.51 -3.36
N TYR A 81 3.90 16.94 -4.08
CA TYR A 81 4.08 17.10 -5.52
C TYR A 81 3.45 15.94 -6.31
N GLN A 82 2.95 14.92 -5.61
CA GLN A 82 2.19 13.80 -6.14
C GLN A 82 0.70 13.99 -5.81
N ALA A 83 -0.10 14.39 -6.80
CA ALA A 83 -1.57 14.38 -6.78
C ALA A 83 -2.22 14.79 -5.42
N SER A 84 -2.22 16.09 -5.09
CA SER A 84 -3.04 16.78 -4.05
C SER A 84 -3.38 15.97 -2.78
N SER A 85 -2.46 15.14 -2.29
CA SER A 85 -2.76 14.19 -1.22
C SER A 85 -2.58 14.87 0.13
N PRO A 86 -3.58 14.85 1.05
CA PRO A 86 -3.45 15.48 2.36
C PRO A 86 -2.45 14.76 3.27
N LEU A 87 -1.96 13.56 2.86
CA LEU A 87 -1.09 12.68 3.65
C LEU A 87 0.17 13.37 4.15
N TYR A 88 0.81 14.21 3.32
CA TYR A 88 2.03 14.91 3.75
C TYR A 88 1.79 15.79 4.98
N SER A 89 0.64 16.48 5.03
CA SER A 89 0.27 17.34 6.16
C SER A 89 -0.10 16.56 7.43
N TRP A 90 -0.16 15.22 7.35
CA TRP A 90 -0.51 14.32 8.46
C TRP A 90 0.72 13.64 9.05
N ILE A 91 1.88 13.81 8.43
CA ILE A 91 3.15 13.27 8.93
C ILE A 91 3.68 14.23 9.99
N ASP A 92 3.95 13.68 11.16
CA ASP A 92 4.71 14.37 12.19
C ASP A 92 6.21 14.10 11.95
N PHE A 93 6.90 15.07 11.38
CA PHE A 93 8.32 14.97 11.01
C PHE A 93 9.27 14.98 12.21
N ASP A 94 8.77 15.25 13.43
CA ASP A 94 9.57 15.12 14.66
C ASP A 94 9.74 13.64 15.07
N TYR A 95 8.93 12.74 14.51
CA TYR A 95 8.94 11.32 14.83
C TYR A 95 9.31 10.45 13.62
N PRO A 96 10.06 9.35 13.83
CA PRO A 96 10.35 8.39 12.77
C PRO A 96 9.11 7.80 12.10
N TRP A 97 9.29 7.32 10.87
CA TRP A 97 8.20 6.72 10.09
C TRP A 97 7.47 5.57 10.81
N GLU A 98 8.19 4.76 11.59
CA GLU A 98 7.59 3.62 12.29
C GLU A 98 6.99 3.96 13.66
N HIS A 99 7.18 5.18 14.15
CA HIS A 99 6.66 5.62 15.43
C HIS A 99 5.12 5.52 15.46
N PRO A 100 4.48 5.13 16.58
CA PRO A 100 3.02 4.95 16.65
C PRO A 100 2.20 6.15 16.15
N VAL A 101 2.72 7.37 16.29
CA VAL A 101 2.10 8.60 15.77
C VAL A 101 1.93 8.56 14.25
N ASN A 102 2.93 8.05 13.53
CA ASN A 102 2.94 8.03 12.07
C ASN A 102 2.60 6.65 11.47
N ARG A 103 2.74 5.57 12.24
CA ARG A 103 2.58 4.18 11.78
C ARG A 103 1.27 3.94 11.05
N ASP A 104 0.17 4.43 11.59
CA ASP A 104 -1.17 4.28 11.00
C ASP A 104 -1.29 4.95 9.63
N LEU A 105 -0.49 5.97 9.32
CA LEU A 105 -0.45 6.59 8.00
C LEU A 105 0.22 5.68 6.99
N PHE A 106 1.35 5.08 7.36
CA PHE A 106 2.16 4.26 6.46
C PHE A 106 1.62 2.84 6.26
N CYS A 107 0.75 2.38 7.17
CA CYS A 107 -0.06 1.18 6.98
C CYS A 107 -1.19 1.35 5.95
N ARG A 108 -1.56 2.60 5.62
CA ARG A 108 -2.62 2.87 4.62
C ARG A 108 -2.11 2.51 3.22
N PRO A 109 -2.96 1.90 2.39
CA PRO A 109 -2.68 1.78 0.97
C PRO A 109 -2.54 3.19 0.43
N TYR A 110 -1.37 3.48 -0.11
CA TYR A 110 -1.19 4.69 -0.87
C TYR A 110 -2.14 4.70 -2.09
N PHE A 111 -2.64 5.88 -2.41
CA PHE A 111 -3.66 6.12 -3.43
C PHE A 111 -3.20 5.58 -4.80
N TYR A 112 -4.05 4.73 -5.37
CA TYR A 112 -4.29 4.22 -6.74
C TYR A 112 -3.36 4.48 -7.95
N GLY A 113 -2.31 5.30 -7.89
CA GLY A 113 -1.46 5.60 -9.03
C GLY A 113 -0.29 4.62 -9.21
N GLU A 114 0.44 4.32 -8.15
CA GLU A 114 1.86 3.94 -8.29
C GLU A 114 2.18 2.48 -7.98
N LEU A 115 1.17 1.62 -7.84
CA LEU A 115 1.44 0.18 -7.77
C LEU A 115 1.86 -0.33 -9.14
N ASN A 116 2.86 -1.22 -9.17
CA ASN A 116 3.27 -1.89 -10.39
C ASN A 116 2.29 -3.04 -10.68
N PRO A 117 1.51 -2.99 -11.78
CA PRO A 117 0.54 -4.04 -12.10
C PRO A 117 1.18 -5.40 -12.44
N GLY A 118 2.52 -5.47 -12.54
CA GLY A 118 3.25 -6.73 -12.72
C GLY A 118 3.44 -7.55 -11.45
N THR A 119 3.06 -7.04 -10.27
CA THR A 119 3.19 -7.73 -8.98
C THR A 119 1.90 -7.64 -8.16
N SER A 120 1.60 -8.70 -7.40
CA SER A 120 0.51 -8.74 -6.42
C SER A 120 0.97 -8.44 -4.99
N TRP A 121 2.28 -8.40 -4.74
CA TRP A 121 2.84 -7.93 -3.48
C TRP A 121 2.49 -6.45 -3.31
N ASN A 122 1.87 -6.09 -2.20
CA ASN A 122 1.38 -4.71 -2.00
C ASN A 122 1.42 -4.28 -0.52
N GLY A 123 1.96 -5.11 0.37
CA GLY A 123 2.20 -4.77 1.75
C GLY A 123 3.17 -5.70 2.44
N THR A 124 3.47 -5.40 3.69
CA THR A 124 4.31 -6.23 4.57
C THR A 124 3.47 -6.86 5.68
N LYS A 125 3.99 -7.93 6.33
CA LYS A 125 3.36 -8.56 7.49
C LYS A 125 3.14 -7.59 8.66
N GLU A 126 4.01 -6.59 8.79
CA GLU A 126 3.93 -5.56 9.81
C GLU A 126 2.83 -4.53 9.54
N GLY A 127 2.06 -4.64 8.45
CA GLY A 127 0.93 -3.75 8.18
C GLY A 127 1.25 -2.58 7.24
N PHE A 128 2.51 -2.37 6.85
CA PHE A 128 2.88 -1.29 5.93
C PHE A 128 2.49 -1.56 4.47
N ALA A 129 2.11 -0.52 3.74
CA ALA A 129 2.04 -0.58 2.28
C ALA A 129 3.45 -0.45 1.68
N VAL A 130 3.70 -1.08 0.52
CA VAL A 130 5.04 -1.10 -0.11
C VAL A 130 5.16 -0.14 -1.28
N ASN A 131 6.40 0.22 -1.62
CA ASN A 131 6.75 0.92 -2.84
C ASN A 131 7.43 -0.04 -3.83
N HIS A 132 7.04 0.02 -5.10
CA HIS A 132 7.56 -0.81 -6.19
C HIS A 132 8.68 -0.14 -7.00
N TYR A 133 9.14 1.02 -6.54
CA TYR A 133 10.19 1.81 -7.15
C TYR A 133 11.30 2.05 -6.15
N ALA A 134 12.53 2.09 -6.65
CA ALA A 134 13.72 2.40 -5.87
C ALA A 134 14.48 3.55 -6.51
N ALA A 135 15.04 4.43 -5.66
CA ALA A 135 15.81 5.57 -6.11
C ALA A 135 17.26 5.19 -6.46
N ASN A 136 17.90 6.02 -7.27
CA ASN A 136 19.34 5.98 -7.51
C ASN A 136 20.07 6.58 -6.31
N PRO A 137 20.91 5.82 -5.58
CA PRO A 137 21.65 6.36 -4.44
C PRO A 137 22.57 7.52 -4.82
N ARG A 138 23.03 7.60 -6.07
CA ARG A 138 23.86 8.71 -6.55
C ARG A 138 23.11 10.03 -6.75
N LEU A 139 21.79 10.03 -6.60
CA LEU A 139 20.96 11.23 -6.59
C LEU A 139 20.25 11.37 -5.23
N LEU A 140 19.76 10.26 -4.68
CA LEU A 140 18.95 10.20 -3.47
C LEU A 140 19.56 9.20 -2.48
N HIS A 141 20.39 9.70 -1.57
CA HIS A 141 21.03 8.93 -0.49
C HIS A 141 20.78 9.59 0.87
N ARG A 142 21.39 9.03 1.92
CA ARG A 142 21.28 9.56 3.28
C ARG A 142 21.63 11.05 3.33
N ASN A 143 20.68 11.87 3.79
CA ASN A 143 20.77 13.32 3.95
C ASN A 143 21.25 14.06 2.68
N SER A 144 20.99 13.50 1.49
CA SER A 144 21.44 14.10 0.24
C SER A 144 20.71 15.39 -0.11
N SER A 145 21.41 16.29 -0.78
CA SER A 145 20.87 17.53 -1.35
C SER A 145 21.50 17.78 -2.73
N VAL A 146 21.34 16.81 -3.63
CA VAL A 146 21.96 16.83 -4.98
C VAL A 146 21.18 17.74 -5.91
N SER A 147 21.82 18.75 -6.50
CA SER A 147 21.22 19.60 -7.54
C SER A 147 21.38 18.98 -8.93
N ILE A 148 20.60 19.45 -9.91
CA ILE A 148 20.78 19.09 -11.32
C ILE A 148 22.22 19.39 -11.80
N SER A 149 22.82 20.47 -11.31
CA SER A 149 24.18 20.87 -11.70
C SER A 149 25.28 19.94 -11.17
N ASP A 150 25.00 19.17 -10.11
CA ASP A 150 25.94 18.22 -9.54
C ASP A 150 26.03 16.91 -10.36
N ILE A 151 25.08 16.66 -11.27
CA ILE A 151 25.03 15.43 -12.08
C ILE A 151 26.09 15.48 -13.19
N THR A 152 27.31 15.06 -12.85
CA THR A 152 28.48 15.10 -13.76
C THR A 152 28.34 14.19 -15.00
N SER A 153 27.56 13.12 -14.92
CA SER A 153 27.23 12.27 -16.08
C SER A 153 26.18 12.88 -17.03
N GLY A 154 25.61 14.03 -16.67
CA GLY A 154 24.53 14.69 -17.40
C GLY A 154 23.15 14.08 -17.11
N THR A 155 22.12 14.92 -17.12
CA THR A 155 20.74 14.53 -16.77
C THR A 155 20.14 13.50 -17.73
N SER A 156 20.48 13.54 -19.02
CA SER A 156 19.92 12.65 -20.06
C SER A 156 20.49 11.23 -20.07
N HIS A 157 21.59 11.01 -19.34
CA HIS A 157 22.25 9.71 -19.17
C HIS A 157 22.07 9.14 -17.75
N SER A 158 21.59 9.96 -16.81
CA SER A 158 21.47 9.55 -15.41
C SER A 158 20.05 9.13 -15.08
N TRP A 159 19.88 7.93 -14.54
CA TRP A 159 18.58 7.50 -14.04
C TRP A 159 18.38 7.99 -12.60
N ALA A 160 17.13 8.26 -12.23
CA ALA A 160 16.75 8.77 -10.92
C ALA A 160 15.93 7.75 -10.11
N ILE A 161 14.96 7.10 -10.74
CA ILE A 161 14.07 6.12 -10.11
C ILE A 161 13.87 4.94 -11.06
N GLY A 162 13.96 3.71 -10.57
CA GLY A 162 13.75 2.49 -11.35
C GLY A 162 12.66 1.59 -10.80
N GLU A 163 12.04 0.80 -11.68
CA GLU A 163 11.13 -0.29 -11.31
C GLU A 163 11.91 -1.40 -10.58
N ALA A 164 11.63 -1.59 -9.29
CA ALA A 164 12.29 -2.59 -8.45
C ALA A 164 11.90 -4.01 -8.87
N GLY A 165 12.85 -4.95 -8.80
CA GLY A 165 12.64 -6.35 -9.24
C GLY A 165 11.94 -7.26 -8.24
N GLY A 166 11.85 -6.86 -6.97
CA GLY A 166 11.36 -7.68 -5.85
C GLY A 166 11.72 -7.02 -4.52
N ASN A 167 11.74 -7.77 -3.41
CA ASN A 167 12.17 -7.29 -2.07
C ASN A 167 11.68 -5.87 -1.75
N PHE A 168 10.39 -5.63 -1.99
CA PHE A 168 9.80 -4.31 -1.83
C PHE A 168 9.85 -3.90 -0.36
N VAL A 169 9.98 -2.60 -0.14
CA VAL A 169 10.06 -2.02 1.20
C VAL A 169 8.84 -1.14 1.45
N PRO A 170 8.48 -0.88 2.71
CA PRO A 170 7.47 0.11 3.04
C PRO A 170 7.72 1.43 2.31
N TRP A 171 6.68 2.09 1.84
CA TRP A 171 6.87 3.29 1.00
C TRP A 171 7.55 4.45 1.72
N ALA A 172 7.42 4.51 3.05
CA ALA A 172 8.12 5.49 3.88
C ALA A 172 9.45 5.02 4.45
N TYR A 173 9.86 3.78 4.13
CA TYR A 173 11.12 3.24 4.59
C TYR A 173 12.27 4.14 4.09
N PRO A 174 13.11 4.70 4.99
CA PRO A 174 14.12 5.66 4.61
C PRO A 174 15.12 5.13 3.59
N PHE A 175 15.53 3.86 3.72
CA PHE A 175 16.63 3.30 2.95
C PHE A 175 16.18 2.66 1.61
N ASN A 176 15.22 3.28 0.90
CA ASN A 176 14.66 2.78 -0.35
C ASN A 176 15.40 3.27 -1.62
N TRP A 177 16.68 2.95 -1.73
CA TRP A 177 17.47 3.12 -2.96
C TRP A 177 18.09 1.79 -3.38
N ARG A 178 18.55 1.64 -4.61
CA ARG A 178 19.27 0.44 -5.09
C ARG A 178 20.38 0.85 -6.04
N GLU A 179 21.55 0.25 -5.89
CA GLU A 179 22.57 0.36 -6.93
C GLU A 179 22.15 -0.51 -8.11
N PHE A 180 22.45 -0.05 -9.33
CA PHE A 180 22.29 -0.87 -10.51
C PHE A 180 23.48 -1.83 -10.60
N ASP A 181 23.24 -3.12 -10.40
CA ASP A 181 24.24 -4.19 -10.36
C ASP A 181 24.77 -4.59 -11.74
N GLY A 182 24.18 -4.05 -12.81
CA GLY A 182 24.56 -4.33 -14.19
C GLY A 182 23.59 -5.29 -14.90
N THR A 183 22.59 -5.83 -14.21
CA THR A 183 21.63 -6.77 -14.79
C THR A 183 20.19 -6.29 -14.62
N VAL A 184 19.28 -6.86 -15.40
CA VAL A 184 17.85 -6.52 -15.37
C VAL A 184 17.04 -7.80 -15.31
N GLY A 185 16.17 -7.92 -14.30
CA GLY A 185 15.28 -9.07 -14.14
C GLY A 185 15.90 -10.32 -13.49
N GLU A 186 17.19 -10.31 -13.15
CA GLU A 186 17.87 -11.48 -12.57
C GLU A 186 17.75 -11.58 -11.04
N ASN A 187 17.71 -10.45 -10.34
CA ASN A 187 17.72 -10.40 -8.88
C ASN A 187 16.55 -9.56 -8.32
N SER A 188 15.96 -10.04 -7.23
CA SER A 188 14.90 -9.34 -6.49
C SER A 188 15.39 -8.03 -5.86
N ASP A 189 16.68 -7.91 -5.53
CA ASP A 189 17.28 -6.65 -5.07
C ASP A 189 17.70 -5.71 -6.20
N GLY A 190 17.62 -6.16 -7.45
CA GLY A 190 17.92 -5.37 -8.65
C GLY A 190 16.69 -4.65 -9.20
N PHE A 191 16.69 -4.45 -10.52
CA PHE A 191 15.63 -3.75 -11.25
C PHE A 191 14.97 -4.65 -12.29
N GLY A 192 13.66 -4.46 -12.49
CA GLY A 192 12.84 -5.23 -13.43
C GLY A 192 12.28 -6.50 -12.81
N LEU A 193 10.97 -6.69 -12.95
CA LEU A 193 10.32 -7.93 -12.54
C LEU A 193 10.76 -9.08 -13.44
N ALA A 194 11.05 -10.25 -12.86
CA ALA A 194 11.56 -11.42 -13.59
C ALA A 194 10.73 -11.86 -14.82
N LYS A 195 9.44 -11.47 -14.89
CA LYS A 195 8.53 -11.84 -15.99
C LYS A 195 8.33 -10.73 -17.04
N ARG A 196 9.06 -9.60 -16.95
CA ARG A 196 8.83 -8.43 -17.82
C ARG A 196 9.85 -8.22 -18.93
N ASN A 197 10.89 -9.04 -18.99
CA ASN A 197 11.98 -9.00 -19.98
C ASN A 197 12.66 -7.63 -20.06
N GLY A 198 12.69 -6.91 -18.93
CA GLY A 198 13.21 -5.56 -18.86
C GLY A 198 12.63 -4.75 -17.70
N THR A 199 13.06 -3.49 -17.62
CA THR A 199 12.67 -2.54 -16.57
C THR A 199 12.47 -1.15 -17.16
N HIS A 200 11.53 -0.39 -16.60
CA HIS A 200 11.45 1.05 -16.86
C HIS A 200 12.23 1.82 -15.80
N MET A 201 12.98 2.82 -16.26
CA MET A 201 13.66 3.77 -15.38
C MET A 201 13.34 5.20 -15.81
N LEU A 202 13.05 6.02 -14.81
CA LEU A 202 13.02 7.47 -14.92
C LEU A 202 14.45 7.98 -15.05
N ILE A 203 14.68 8.79 -16.07
CA ILE A 203 15.90 9.55 -16.33
C ILE A 203 15.76 10.92 -15.63
N ALA A 204 16.88 11.48 -15.17
CA ALA A 204 16.94 12.74 -14.44
C ALA A 204 16.54 13.96 -15.28
N ASP A 205 16.37 13.79 -16.60
CA ASP A 205 15.75 14.78 -17.51
C ASP A 205 14.21 14.64 -17.61
N GLY A 206 13.60 13.78 -16.77
CA GLY A 206 12.16 13.53 -16.73
C GLY A 206 11.66 12.52 -17.77
N ARG A 207 12.53 11.98 -18.64
CA ARG A 207 12.13 10.92 -19.60
C ARG A 207 12.05 9.57 -18.90
N VAL A 208 11.23 8.67 -19.42
CA VAL A 208 11.19 7.27 -18.96
C VAL A 208 11.73 6.41 -20.09
N LYS A 209 12.78 5.65 -19.83
CA LYS A 209 13.40 4.71 -20.78
C LYS A 209 13.16 3.27 -20.35
N PHE A 210 13.02 2.40 -21.34
CA PHE A 210 12.94 0.96 -21.12
C PHE A 210 14.31 0.34 -21.37
N PHE A 211 14.77 -0.50 -20.43
CA PHE A 211 16.00 -1.26 -20.52
C PHE A 211 15.64 -2.74 -20.59
N SER A 212 16.10 -3.42 -21.64
CA SER A 212 15.88 -4.85 -21.85
C SER A 212 16.72 -5.70 -20.88
N GLU A 213 16.29 -6.92 -20.60
CA GLU A 213 17.14 -7.94 -19.94
C GLU A 213 18.42 -8.23 -20.74
N ASN A 214 18.37 -8.05 -22.06
CA ASN A 214 19.51 -8.22 -22.98
C ASN A 214 20.29 -6.91 -23.18
N ILE A 215 20.36 -6.06 -22.16
CA ILE A 215 21.11 -4.79 -22.21
C ILE A 215 22.59 -5.05 -22.50
N SER A 216 23.22 -4.20 -23.32
CA SER A 216 24.64 -4.40 -23.62
C SER A 216 25.51 -4.16 -22.38
N PRO A 217 26.61 -4.93 -22.17
CA PRO A 217 27.48 -4.76 -21.01
C PRO A 217 28.04 -3.34 -20.87
N HIS A 218 28.27 -2.66 -22.00
CA HIS A 218 28.69 -1.27 -22.01
C HIS A 218 27.63 -0.34 -21.41
N VAL A 219 26.37 -0.43 -21.86
CA VAL A 219 25.30 0.42 -21.33
C VAL A 219 25.01 0.10 -19.87
N ALA A 220 25.04 -1.18 -19.49
CA ALA A 220 24.88 -1.60 -18.10
C ALA A 220 25.95 -1.00 -17.17
N LYS A 221 27.21 -0.99 -17.62
CA LYS A 221 28.33 -0.39 -16.90
C LYS A 221 28.20 1.13 -16.78
N GLU A 222 27.66 1.80 -17.79
CA GLU A 222 27.38 3.23 -17.70
C GLU A 222 26.26 3.50 -16.69
N LEU A 223 25.13 2.79 -16.77
CA LEU A 223 24.01 2.93 -15.82
C LEU A 223 24.41 2.68 -14.36
N SER A 224 25.35 1.77 -14.13
CA SER A 224 25.86 1.50 -12.78
C SER A 224 26.74 2.60 -12.22
N ARG A 225 27.05 3.66 -13.00
CA ARG A 225 27.91 4.79 -12.62
C ARG A 225 27.23 6.15 -12.73
N CYS A 226 26.05 6.25 -13.34
CA CYS A 226 25.41 7.53 -13.57
C CYS A 226 24.89 8.19 -12.28
N GLY A 227 25.11 9.50 -12.15
CA GLY A 227 24.76 10.34 -11.01
C GLY A 227 25.99 11.09 -10.48
N THR A 228 26.00 11.41 -9.18
CA THR A 228 27.18 11.96 -8.52
C THR A 228 28.08 10.84 -7.98
N PRO A 229 29.40 11.05 -7.91
CA PRO A 229 30.26 10.24 -7.04
C PRO A 229 29.71 10.24 -5.62
N ILE A 230 29.79 9.11 -4.93
CA ILE A 230 29.18 8.94 -3.61
C ILE A 230 30.08 8.13 -2.68
N ASP A 231 30.16 8.56 -1.43
CA ASP A 231 30.77 7.80 -0.35
C ASP A 231 29.90 6.58 -0.01
N PRO A 232 30.44 5.34 -0.07
CA PRO A 232 29.71 4.13 0.32
C PRO A 232 29.06 4.19 1.71
N ALA A 233 29.62 4.97 2.66
CA ALA A 233 29.03 5.16 3.99
C ALA A 233 27.65 5.84 3.94
N LEU A 234 27.40 6.68 2.93
CA LEU A 234 26.13 7.38 2.73
C LEU A 234 25.06 6.50 2.08
N THR A 235 25.46 5.44 1.39
CA THR A 235 24.56 4.48 0.73
C THR A 235 24.33 3.22 1.54
N ALA A 236 25.11 3.00 2.60
CA ALA A 236 24.96 1.89 3.53
C ALA A 236 23.54 1.86 4.11
N LYS A 237 22.93 0.67 4.10
CA LYS A 237 21.59 0.40 4.59
C LYS A 237 21.64 -0.58 5.76
N PRO A 238 20.73 -0.47 6.74
CA PRO A 238 20.59 -1.51 7.75
C PRO A 238 20.03 -2.79 7.11
N ASP A 239 20.49 -3.94 7.58
CA ASP A 239 19.94 -5.24 7.19
C ASP A 239 18.59 -5.43 7.89
N ARG A 240 17.52 -5.04 7.18
CA ARG A 240 16.14 -5.10 7.67
C ARG A 240 15.24 -5.68 6.58
N PRO A 241 15.08 -7.01 6.53
CA PRO A 241 14.16 -7.64 5.60
C PRO A 241 12.71 -7.32 6.00
N PHE A 242 11.83 -7.20 5.00
CA PHE A 242 10.39 -7.08 5.20
C PHE A 242 9.72 -8.29 4.60
N GLU A 243 8.89 -8.97 5.39
CA GLU A 243 8.14 -10.10 4.86
C GLU A 243 6.92 -9.60 4.08
N LEU A 244 6.94 -9.82 2.77
CA LEU A 244 5.90 -9.36 1.85
C LEU A 244 4.64 -10.21 1.98
N ILE A 245 3.49 -9.54 1.86
CA ILE A 245 2.18 -10.18 1.77
C ILE A 245 1.42 -9.67 0.54
N GLN A 246 0.58 -10.54 0.00
CA GLN A 246 -0.40 -10.17 -1.01
C GLN A 246 -1.69 -9.85 -0.29
N ARG A 247 -2.07 -8.58 -0.30
CA ARG A 247 -3.30 -8.14 0.34
C ARG A 247 -4.40 -8.13 -0.72
N SER A 248 -5.48 -8.84 -0.45
CA SER A 248 -6.63 -8.93 -1.34
C SER A 248 -7.31 -7.57 -1.44
N ASN A 249 -7.16 -6.90 -2.58
CA ASN A 249 -8.01 -5.83 -3.10
C ASN A 249 -8.65 -4.89 -2.06
N TRP A 250 -7.87 -3.89 -1.66
CA TRP A 250 -8.18 -2.74 -0.79
C TRP A 250 -9.33 -1.81 -1.21
N GLY A 251 -10.26 -2.26 -2.05
CA GLY A 251 -11.39 -1.40 -2.45
C GLY A 251 -12.27 -1.94 -3.56
N ARG A 252 -12.31 -3.26 -3.80
CA ARG A 252 -13.16 -3.81 -4.88
C ARG A 252 -14.22 -4.83 -4.45
N LEU A 253 -14.12 -5.38 -3.24
CA LEU A 253 -15.05 -6.41 -2.76
C LEU A 253 -16.34 -5.79 -2.20
N LEU A 254 -16.23 -4.77 -1.36
CA LEU A 254 -17.37 -4.03 -0.83
C LEU A 254 -17.51 -2.75 -1.67
N LYS A 255 -18.47 -2.72 -2.61
CA LYS A 255 -18.98 -1.46 -3.19
C LYS A 255 -19.70 -0.70 -2.06
N LEU A 256 -18.96 -0.17 -1.10
CA LEU A 256 -19.50 0.69 -0.05
C LEU A 256 -19.91 2.00 -0.72
N ASP A 257 -21.04 2.55 -0.28
CA ASP A 257 -21.72 3.63 -0.99
C ASP A 257 -20.84 4.89 -1.01
N HIS A 258 -20.38 5.29 -2.21
CA HIS A 258 -19.69 6.54 -2.42
C HIS A 258 -20.73 7.65 -2.47
N ASN A 259 -21.10 8.21 -1.32
CA ASN A 259 -21.99 9.36 -1.32
C ASN A 259 -21.21 10.59 -1.82
N SER A 260 -21.67 11.18 -2.94
CA SER A 260 -21.06 12.33 -3.63
C SER A 260 -21.15 13.66 -2.88
N GLU A 261 -21.79 13.68 -1.70
CA GLU A 261 -22.06 14.92 -0.94
C GLU A 261 -21.13 15.13 0.26
N SER A 262 -20.29 14.16 0.62
CA SER A 262 -19.36 14.29 1.73
C SER A 262 -17.96 13.86 1.32
N ASN A 263 -16.95 14.69 1.57
CA ASN A 263 -15.51 14.41 1.38
C ASN A 263 -14.99 13.20 2.21
N PHE A 264 -15.88 12.38 2.78
CA PHE A 264 -15.61 11.26 3.65
C PHE A 264 -16.14 9.99 3.01
N SER A 265 -15.24 9.09 2.60
CA SER A 265 -15.58 7.71 2.24
C SER A 265 -14.84 6.77 3.19
N PRO A 266 -15.53 5.94 4.00
CA PRO A 266 -14.88 4.86 4.71
C PRO A 266 -14.31 3.88 3.67
N MET A 267 -13.01 3.63 3.71
CA MET A 267 -12.36 2.67 2.83
C MET A 267 -12.17 1.34 3.58
N VAL A 268 -12.48 0.22 2.91
CA VAL A 268 -12.07 -1.10 3.37
C VAL A 268 -10.56 -1.19 3.26
N LEU A 269 -9.90 -1.02 4.40
CA LEU A 269 -8.48 -1.10 4.63
C LEU A 269 -7.99 -2.57 4.69
N GLU A 270 -8.43 -3.54 3.88
CA GLU A 270 -7.95 -4.95 3.79
C GLU A 270 -9.05 -5.97 4.07
N ILE A 271 -9.22 -6.93 3.15
CA ILE A 271 -9.80 -8.24 3.45
C ILE A 271 -8.66 -9.24 3.29
N THR A 272 -8.03 -9.68 4.37
CA THR A 272 -6.98 -10.71 4.26
C THR A 272 -7.68 -12.04 3.97
N THR A 273 -7.35 -12.74 2.89
CA THR A 273 -7.87 -14.10 2.63
C THR A 273 -6.77 -15.12 2.82
N ASN A 274 -7.01 -16.19 3.59
CA ASN A 274 -6.07 -17.30 3.71
C ASN A 274 -5.90 -18.05 2.37
N PRO A 275 -4.85 -18.88 2.20
CA PRO A 275 -4.63 -19.67 0.98
C PRO A 275 -5.83 -20.55 0.56
N ASP A 276 -6.68 -20.91 1.51
CA ASP A 276 -7.92 -21.69 1.30
C ASP A 276 -9.14 -20.83 0.93
N GLY A 277 -8.98 -19.51 0.75
CA GLY A 277 -10.04 -18.60 0.33
C GLY A 277 -10.98 -18.09 1.43
N MET A 278 -10.63 -18.27 2.71
CA MET A 278 -11.42 -17.78 3.85
C MET A 278 -11.05 -16.34 4.23
N ASP A 279 -12.03 -15.47 4.44
CA ASP A 279 -11.85 -14.09 4.90
C ASP A 279 -11.34 -14.06 6.36
N VAL A 280 -10.17 -13.48 6.60
CA VAL A 280 -9.44 -13.51 7.87
C VAL A 280 -9.67 -12.22 8.66
N ALA A 281 -9.63 -11.05 8.02
CA ALA A 281 -9.81 -9.77 8.70
C ALA A 281 -10.36 -8.70 7.74
N ALA A 282 -11.34 -7.92 8.18
CA ALA A 282 -11.83 -6.71 7.52
C ALA A 282 -11.41 -5.49 8.34
N ARG A 283 -10.55 -4.64 7.78
CA ARG A 283 -10.18 -3.37 8.43
C ARG A 283 -10.82 -2.19 7.70
N PHE A 284 -11.14 -1.12 8.41
CA PHE A 284 -11.72 0.11 7.89
C PHE A 284 -10.91 1.31 8.36
N CYS A 285 -10.58 2.24 7.46
CA CYS A 285 -9.88 3.48 7.79
C CYS A 285 -10.58 4.72 7.26
N TRP A 286 -10.35 5.85 7.92
CA TRP A 286 -10.73 7.19 7.47
C TRP A 286 -9.65 7.86 6.62
N PHE A 287 -10.08 8.74 5.72
CA PHE A 287 -9.26 9.82 5.16
C PHE A 287 -9.63 11.15 5.84
N ASP A 288 -9.05 11.49 7.01
CA ASP A 288 -8.87 12.88 7.47
C ASP A 288 -7.90 12.98 8.67
N LYS A 289 -7.19 14.12 8.82
CA LYS A 289 -6.53 14.58 10.06
C LYS A 289 -7.47 15.28 11.02
N HIS A 290 -8.56 15.86 10.54
CA HIS A 290 -9.51 16.53 11.39
C HIS A 290 -10.39 15.48 12.05
N THR A 291 -10.40 15.53 13.38
CA THR A 291 -11.03 14.64 14.35
C THR A 291 -12.55 14.48 14.25
N THR A 292 -13.16 14.69 13.07
CA THR A 292 -14.48 14.15 12.77
C THR A 292 -14.37 12.64 12.54
N ARG A 293 -14.18 11.91 13.65
CA ARG A 293 -14.48 10.49 13.72
C ARG A 293 -15.96 10.34 13.40
N ARG A 294 -16.31 10.08 12.15
CA ARG A 294 -17.62 9.50 11.87
C ARG A 294 -17.58 8.04 12.35
N ALA A 295 -18.70 7.41 12.63
CA ALA A 295 -18.78 5.96 12.73
C ALA A 295 -19.08 5.39 11.34
N LEU A 296 -18.75 4.11 11.09
CA LEU A 296 -19.32 3.38 9.96
C LEU A 296 -20.85 3.47 10.02
N LYS A 297 -21.51 3.67 8.88
CA LYS A 297 -22.97 3.65 8.83
C LYS A 297 -23.46 2.21 8.97
N LEU A 298 -24.70 2.06 9.40
CA LEU A 298 -25.38 0.76 9.43
C LEU A 298 -25.28 0.03 8.08
N THR A 299 -25.47 0.74 6.97
CA THR A 299 -25.36 0.22 5.60
C THR A 299 -23.97 -0.34 5.25
N ASP A 300 -22.92 0.23 5.84
CA ASP A 300 -21.54 -0.25 5.63
C ASP A 300 -21.34 -1.60 6.33
N ILE A 301 -21.90 -1.73 7.54
CA ILE A 301 -21.88 -2.96 8.33
C ILE A 301 -22.76 -4.05 7.69
N GLU A 302 -23.95 -3.70 7.20
CA GLU A 302 -24.79 -4.64 6.42
C GLU A 302 -24.04 -5.21 5.21
N THR A 303 -23.31 -4.35 4.50
CA THR A 303 -22.52 -4.75 3.34
C THR A 303 -21.38 -5.68 3.74
N LEU A 304 -20.69 -5.39 4.85
CA LEU A 304 -19.65 -6.26 5.42
C LEU A 304 -20.20 -7.64 5.76
N VAL A 305 -21.29 -7.70 6.53
CA VAL A 305 -21.91 -8.96 6.97
C VAL A 305 -22.36 -9.80 5.77
N THR A 306 -22.94 -9.15 4.75
CA THR A 306 -23.43 -9.83 3.54
C THR A 306 -22.30 -10.40 2.69
N LYS A 307 -21.21 -9.66 2.54
CA LYS A 307 -20.15 -9.98 1.57
C LYS A 307 -18.97 -10.73 2.17
N CYS A 308 -18.72 -10.58 3.47
CA CYS A 308 -17.62 -11.20 4.18
C CYS A 308 -18.11 -11.94 5.43
N PRO A 309 -19.03 -12.93 5.29
CA PRO A 309 -19.67 -13.59 6.43
C PRO A 309 -18.69 -14.40 7.31
N ASN A 310 -17.51 -14.74 6.77
CA ASN A 310 -16.51 -15.55 7.45
C ASN A 310 -15.41 -14.75 8.16
N VAL A 311 -15.52 -13.41 8.19
CA VAL A 311 -14.48 -12.55 8.77
C VAL A 311 -14.22 -12.88 10.24
N ARG A 312 -12.93 -13.01 10.61
CA ARG A 312 -12.51 -13.30 11.99
C ARG A 312 -12.10 -12.08 12.80
N ALA A 313 -11.73 -10.99 12.12
CA ALA A 313 -11.42 -9.72 12.79
C ALA A 313 -12.08 -8.55 12.07
N VAL A 314 -12.79 -7.69 12.79
CA VAL A 314 -13.34 -6.45 12.26
C VAL A 314 -12.70 -5.29 13.01
N ILE A 315 -11.97 -4.44 12.29
CA ILE A 315 -11.23 -3.33 12.88
C ILE A 315 -11.69 -2.06 12.21
N GLY A 316 -12.39 -1.20 12.93
CA GLY A 316 -12.88 -0.01 12.29
C GLY A 316 -13.38 1.04 13.26
N PRO A 317 -13.71 2.21 12.73
CA PRO A 317 -14.38 3.26 13.46
C PRO A 317 -15.87 2.93 13.60
N ILE A 318 -16.16 1.91 14.41
CA ILE A 318 -17.52 1.43 14.65
C ILE A 318 -17.97 1.97 16.00
N GLU A 319 -19.19 2.50 16.05
CA GLU A 319 -19.92 2.72 17.29
C GLU A 319 -20.80 1.49 17.53
N LEU A 320 -20.65 0.80 18.66
CA LEU A 320 -21.54 -0.30 19.01
C LEU A 320 -22.81 0.23 19.65
N ASP A 321 -23.73 0.70 18.82
CA ASP A 321 -25.13 0.90 19.15
C ASP A 321 -25.93 -0.41 19.00
N GLU A 322 -27.22 -0.39 19.34
CA GLU A 322 -28.09 -1.57 19.24
C GLU A 322 -28.13 -2.17 17.82
N ALA A 323 -28.17 -1.32 16.79
CA ALA A 323 -28.32 -1.77 15.40
C ALA A 323 -27.03 -2.40 14.86
N ASN A 324 -25.89 -1.75 15.08
CA ASN A 324 -24.57 -2.22 14.65
C ASN A 324 -24.16 -3.49 15.40
N SER A 325 -24.39 -3.55 16.72
CA SER A 325 -24.09 -4.74 17.54
C SER A 325 -24.92 -5.96 17.11
N ARG A 326 -26.20 -5.76 16.77
CA ARG A 326 -27.09 -6.81 16.25
C ARG A 326 -26.68 -7.34 14.87
N LEU A 327 -26.17 -6.48 13.99
CA LEU A 327 -25.67 -6.93 12.69
C LEU A 327 -24.36 -7.68 12.82
N LEU A 328 -23.42 -7.15 13.61
CA LEU A 328 -22.11 -7.76 13.79
C LEU A 328 -22.20 -9.11 14.49
N SER A 329 -23.18 -9.35 15.37
CA SER A 329 -23.38 -10.66 16.01
C SER A 329 -23.76 -11.78 15.02
N GLN A 330 -24.16 -11.44 13.79
CA GLN A 330 -24.40 -12.42 12.72
C GLN A 330 -23.11 -13.03 12.16
N LEU A 331 -21.95 -12.38 12.38
CA LEU A 331 -20.64 -12.86 11.97
C LEU A 331 -20.18 -14.01 12.88
N ARG A 332 -20.54 -15.24 12.51
CA ARG A 332 -20.31 -16.43 13.34
C ARG A 332 -18.84 -16.76 13.62
N HIS A 333 -17.92 -16.22 12.82
CA HIS A 333 -16.48 -16.48 12.95
C HIS A 333 -15.72 -15.31 13.57
N LEU A 334 -16.40 -14.24 13.98
CA LEU A 334 -15.76 -13.05 14.53
C LEU A 334 -15.12 -13.35 15.88
N GLU A 335 -13.81 -13.18 15.96
CA GLU A 335 -12.98 -13.38 17.16
C GLU A 335 -12.51 -12.07 17.76
N VAL A 336 -12.29 -11.05 16.92
CA VAL A 336 -11.68 -9.79 17.31
C VAL A 336 -12.46 -8.63 16.75
N LEU A 337 -12.84 -7.69 17.62
CA LEU A 337 -13.60 -6.50 17.24
C LEU A 337 -12.93 -5.26 17.81
N ARG A 338 -12.54 -4.30 16.95
CA ARG A 338 -12.06 -2.99 17.38
C ARG A 338 -13.03 -1.90 16.97
N VAL A 339 -13.40 -1.08 17.94
CA VAL A 339 -14.47 -0.08 17.89
C VAL A 339 -13.98 1.24 18.49
N ILE A 340 -14.68 2.33 18.17
CA ILE A 340 -14.37 3.66 18.73
C ILE A 340 -15.20 3.99 19.97
N GLY A 341 -16.38 3.38 20.10
CA GLY A 341 -17.30 3.54 21.22
C GLY A 341 -18.22 2.34 21.40
N VAL A 342 -18.73 2.17 22.62
CA VAL A 342 -19.72 1.14 22.98
C VAL A 342 -20.83 1.82 23.76
N GLU A 343 -22.06 1.72 23.27
CA GLU A 343 -23.21 2.25 23.98
C GLU A 343 -23.48 1.38 25.23
N ASP A 344 -23.55 2.02 26.39
CA ASP A 344 -23.81 1.38 27.68
C ASP A 344 -25.31 1.12 27.84
N SER A 345 -25.81 0.12 27.11
CA SER A 345 -27.22 -0.31 27.15
C SER A 345 -27.33 -1.83 27.22
N GLU A 346 -28.35 -2.32 27.93
CA GLU A 346 -28.60 -3.75 28.10
C GLU A 346 -28.73 -4.52 26.76
N PRO A 347 -29.42 -3.98 25.72
CA PRO A 347 -29.48 -4.64 24.41
C PRO A 347 -28.11 -4.82 23.75
N VAL A 348 -27.24 -3.82 23.84
CA VAL A 348 -25.88 -3.86 23.26
C VAL A 348 -25.04 -4.92 23.96
N LEU A 349 -25.06 -4.96 25.30
CA LEU A 349 -24.36 -5.97 26.08
C LEU A 349 -24.86 -7.39 25.78
N LEU A 350 -26.18 -7.56 25.61
CA LEU A 350 -26.77 -8.85 25.24
C LEU A 350 -26.33 -9.28 23.84
N ASN A 351 -26.31 -8.35 22.89
CA ASN A 351 -25.80 -8.61 21.55
C ASN A 351 -24.32 -9.02 21.61
N ILE A 352 -23.46 -8.32 22.35
CA ILE A 352 -22.03 -8.65 22.51
C ILE A 352 -21.84 -10.04 23.14
N LYS A 353 -22.66 -10.42 24.12
CA LYS A 353 -22.64 -11.76 24.73
C LYS A 353 -23.10 -12.86 23.78
N SER A 354 -23.87 -12.53 22.74
CA SER A 354 -24.36 -13.51 21.75
C SER A 354 -23.32 -13.88 20.68
N PHE A 355 -22.18 -13.18 20.63
CA PHE A 355 -21.13 -13.50 19.66
C PHE A 355 -20.51 -14.86 19.99
N PRO A 356 -20.52 -15.83 19.08
CA PRO A 356 -20.14 -17.20 19.38
C PRO A 356 -18.65 -17.39 19.66
N HIS A 357 -17.79 -16.55 19.08
CA HIS A 357 -16.33 -16.70 19.14
C HIS A 357 -15.57 -15.43 19.50
N LEU A 358 -16.27 -14.34 19.86
CA LEU A 358 -15.63 -13.08 20.19
C LEU A 358 -14.81 -13.25 21.47
N ARG A 359 -13.50 -13.15 21.34
CA ARG A 359 -12.55 -13.28 22.45
C ARG A 359 -11.89 -11.97 22.82
N MET A 360 -11.89 -10.99 21.91
CA MET A 360 -11.19 -9.72 22.12
C MET A 360 -12.02 -8.55 21.59
N LEU A 361 -12.23 -7.55 22.45
CA LEU A 361 -12.90 -6.29 22.14
C LEU A 361 -11.96 -5.13 22.45
N VAL A 362 -11.66 -4.30 21.44
CA VAL A 362 -10.80 -3.13 21.62
C VAL A 362 -11.53 -1.84 21.45
N VAL A 363 -11.44 -1.02 22.49
CA VAL A 363 -12.18 0.22 22.59
C VAL A 363 -11.27 1.44 22.40
N GLY A 364 -11.87 2.50 21.86
CA GLY A 364 -11.21 3.77 21.59
C GLY A 364 -10.94 4.60 22.86
N LYS A 365 -10.13 5.65 22.71
CA LYS A 365 -9.70 6.55 23.79
C LYS A 365 -10.84 7.26 24.56
N SER A 366 -12.04 7.36 23.99
CA SER A 366 -13.19 7.99 24.66
C SER A 366 -13.86 7.11 25.72
N GLU A 367 -13.65 5.79 25.68
CA GLU A 367 -14.31 4.83 26.58
C GLU A 367 -13.41 4.32 27.72
N THR A 368 -12.17 4.81 27.82
CA THR A 368 -11.22 4.39 28.86
C THR A 368 -11.73 4.56 30.29
N GLU A 369 -12.62 5.54 30.52
CA GLU A 369 -13.19 5.82 31.85
C GLU A 369 -14.24 4.78 32.28
N LYS A 370 -14.82 4.03 31.34
CA LYS A 370 -15.86 3.00 31.58
C LYS A 370 -15.34 1.57 31.39
N LEU A 371 -14.05 1.41 31.15
CA LEU A 371 -13.42 0.15 30.77
C LEU A 371 -13.59 -0.95 31.83
N ASP A 372 -13.44 -0.60 33.11
CA ASP A 372 -13.55 -1.57 34.21
C ASP A 372 -14.99 -2.06 34.40
N ALA A 373 -15.98 -1.19 34.19
CA ALA A 373 -17.39 -1.57 34.20
C ALA A 373 -17.71 -2.53 33.04
N LEU A 374 -17.20 -2.23 31.84
CA LEU A 374 -17.39 -3.08 30.67
C LEU A 374 -16.72 -4.46 30.85
N ARG A 375 -15.50 -4.49 31.42
CA ARG A 375 -14.79 -5.74 31.78
C ARG A 375 -15.58 -6.59 32.77
N ALA A 376 -16.20 -5.95 33.78
CA ALA A 376 -17.03 -6.65 34.75
C ALA A 376 -18.30 -7.26 34.13
N GLN A 377 -18.89 -6.59 33.14
CA GLN A 377 -20.12 -7.03 32.47
C GLN A 377 -19.88 -8.11 31.40
N LEU A 378 -18.65 -8.25 30.89
CA LEU A 378 -18.25 -9.15 29.81
C LEU A 378 -17.02 -10.01 30.18
N PRO A 379 -17.10 -10.86 31.23
CA PRO A 379 -15.94 -11.55 31.81
C PRO A 379 -15.29 -12.62 30.90
N GLY A 380 -15.93 -12.99 29.79
CA GLY A 380 -15.41 -13.97 28.82
C GLY A 380 -14.68 -13.34 27.63
N ILE A 381 -14.59 -12.01 27.56
CA ILE A 381 -14.01 -11.25 26.46
C ILE A 381 -12.85 -10.42 27.00
N GLU A 382 -11.68 -10.54 26.39
CA GLU A 382 -10.53 -9.70 26.69
C GLU A 382 -10.79 -8.28 26.16
N ILE A 383 -10.90 -7.31 27.08
CA ILE A 383 -11.15 -5.90 26.71
C ILE A 383 -9.90 -5.07 26.88
N LEU A 384 -9.39 -4.58 25.76
CA LEU A 384 -8.18 -3.76 25.69
C LEU A 384 -8.50 -2.34 25.22
N THR A 385 -7.73 -1.39 25.71
CA THR A 385 -7.62 -0.07 25.11
C THR A 385 -6.83 -0.15 23.82
N SER A 386 -7.00 0.85 22.94
CA SER A 386 -6.13 0.97 21.77
C SER A 386 -4.63 1.01 22.11
N ARG A 387 -4.25 1.50 23.31
CA ARG A 387 -2.84 1.55 23.75
C ARG A 387 -2.31 0.19 24.21
N GLU A 388 -3.15 -0.68 24.77
CA GLU A 388 -2.75 -2.02 25.22
C GLU A 388 -2.67 -3.02 24.05
N TRP A 389 -3.38 -2.75 22.96
CA TRP A 389 -3.34 -3.58 21.75
C TRP A 389 -2.06 -3.38 20.92
N PHE A 390 -1.54 -2.15 20.85
CA PHE A 390 -0.29 -1.82 20.16
C PHE A 390 0.91 -2.04 21.06
#